data_AF-A0A8T4ZSL2-F1
#
_entry.id   AF-A0A8T4ZSL2-F1
#
_cell.length_a   1.000
_cell.length_b   1.000
_cell.length_c   1.000
_cell.angle_alpha   90.00
_cell.angle_beta   90.00
_cell.angle_gamma   90.00
#
_symmetry.space_group_name_H-M   'P 1'
#
loop_
_entity.id
_entity.type
_entity.pdbx_description
1 polymer ?
#
loop_
_entity_poly.entity_id
_entity_poly.type
_entity_poly.pdbx_seq_one_letter_code
_entity_poly.pdbx_strand_id
1 'polypeptide(L)' 'MAKFKVIISDPQAGTSSIVEVGDARATPLIGKRIGEVIDGAIVDLAGHKLQITGGSDKDGFPMRPNV' A
#
# COMPACT_ATOMS: atom_id res chain seq x y z
N MET A 1 11.61 -5.33 13.12
CA MET A 1 10.42 -4.63 12.61
C MET A 1 10.17 -5.07 11.18
N ALA A 2 8.92 -5.21 10.78
CA ALA A 2 8.56 -5.74 9.47
C ALA A 2 8.72 -4.65 8.41
N LYS A 3 9.50 -4.90 7.36
CA LYS A 3 9.54 -4.03 6.19
C LYS A 3 8.21 -4.14 5.45
N PHE A 4 7.60 -3.00 5.11
CA PHE A 4 6.37 -2.99 4.34
C PHE A 4 6.71 -3.07 2.85
N LYS A 5 6.24 -4.12 2.19
CA LYS A 5 6.32 -4.24 0.74
C LYS A 5 5.02 -3.71 0.15
N VAL A 6 5.10 -2.58 -0.54
CA VAL A 6 3.93 -1.99 -1.21
C VAL A 6 3.99 -2.32 -2.70
N ILE A 7 2.90 -2.89 -3.22
CA ILE A 7 2.74 -3.18 -4.64
C ILE A 7 1.85 -2.10 -5.21
N ILE A 8 2.39 -1.32 -6.16
CA ILE A 8 1.69 -0.23 -6.80
C ILE A 8 1.32 -0.69 -8.21
N SER A 9 0.04 -0.84 -8.46
CA SER A 9 -0.48 -1.24 -9.77
C SER A 9 -1.01 -0.01 -10.50
N ASP A 10 -0.54 0.19 -11.74
CA ASP A 10 -1.09 1.16 -12.67
C ASP A 10 -2.04 0.44 -13.63
N PRO A 11 -3.37 0.62 -13.49
CA PRO A 11 -4.35 -0.02 -14.36
C PRO A 11 -4.35 0.52 -15.80
N GLN A 12 -3.83 1.73 -16.04
CA GLN A 12 -3.76 2.31 -17.39
C GLN A 12 -2.58 1.73 -18.18
N ALA A 13 -1.42 1.65 -17.54
CA ALA A 13 -0.22 1.05 -18.14
C ALA A 13 -0.21 -0.48 -18.07
N GLY A 14 -1.03 -1.09 -17.20
CA GLY A 14 -1.03 -2.53 -16.96
C GLY A 14 0.24 -3.02 -16.26
N THR A 15 0.96 -2.12 -15.58
CA THR A 15 2.23 -2.42 -14.92
C THR A 15 2.06 -2.45 -13.40
N SER A 16 2.96 -3.17 -12.73
CA SER A 16 3.06 -3.13 -11.27
C SER A 16 4.51 -2.89 -10.87
N SER A 17 4.70 -2.07 -9.84
CA SER A 17 6.00 -1.78 -9.25
C SER A 17 5.97 -2.11 -7.77
N ILE A 18 7.13 -2.48 -7.23
CA ILE A 18 7.29 -2.85 -5.84
C ILE A 18 8.15 -1.80 -5.18
N VAL A 19 7.66 -1.23 -4.08
CA VAL A 19 8.40 -0.28 -3.25
C VAL A 19 8.53 -0.86 -1.84
N GLU A 20 9.77 -0.95 -1.37
CA GLU A 20 10.05 -1.29 0.02
C GLU A 20 10.01 -0.03 0.88
N VAL A 21 9.06 0.02 1.81
CA VAL A 21 8.82 1.14 2.70
C VAL A 21 9.33 0.77 4.09
N GLY A 22 10.25 1.59 4.62
CA GLY A 22 10.75 1.47 5.99
C GLY A 22 9.77 2.00 7.03
N ASP A 23 10.01 1.66 8.30
CA ASP A 23 9.08 1.88 9.42
C ASP A 23 8.55 3.33 9.55
N ALA A 24 9.41 4.32 9.34
CA ALA A 24 9.03 5.74 9.43
C ALA A 24 7.99 6.15 8.37
N ARG A 25 8.10 5.61 7.15
CA ARG A 25 7.16 5.87 6.04
C ARG A 25 5.94 4.94 6.10
N ALA A 26 6.00 3.84 6.83
CA ALA A 26 4.87 2.93 6.98
C ALA A 26 3.85 3.38 8.04
N THR A 27 4.25 4.21 9.00
CA THR A 27 3.37 4.67 10.09
C THR A 27 2.04 5.28 9.59
N PRO A 28 2.01 6.11 8.53
CA PRO A 28 0.76 6.66 7.99
C PRO A 28 -0.16 5.63 7.32
N LEU A 29 0.35 4.45 6.98
CA LEU A 29 -0.46 3.34 6.41
C LEU A 29 -1.20 2.57 7.51
N ILE A 30 -0.75 2.67 8.76
CA ILE A 30 -1.34 1.96 9.90
C ILE A 30 -2.66 2.67 10.30
N GLY A 31 -3.73 1.89 10.44
CA GLY A 31 -5.07 2.41 10.79
C GLY A 31 -5.91 2.87 9.59
N LYS A 32 -5.36 2.78 8.38
CA LYS A 32 -6.11 3.01 7.13
C LYS A 32 -6.93 1.77 6.75
N ARG A 33 -8.06 2.00 6.09
CA ARG A 33 -8.96 0.92 5.65
C ARG A 33 -8.78 0.60 4.17
N ILE A 34 -9.12 -0.63 3.78
CA ILE A 34 -9.23 -1.00 2.35
C ILE A 34 -10.33 -0.12 1.73
N GLY A 35 -10.03 0.42 0.55
CA GLY A 35 -10.86 1.36 -0.19
C GLY A 35 -10.51 2.83 0.08
N GLU A 36 -9.72 3.13 1.12
CA GLU A 36 -9.30 4.49 1.45
C GLU A 36 -8.23 5.00 0.47
N VAL A 37 -8.27 6.30 0.23
CA VAL A 37 -7.32 7.00 -0.65
C VAL A 37 -6.26 7.69 0.20
N ILE A 38 -5.00 7.44 -0.12
CA ILE A 38 -3.82 7.99 0.52
C ILE A 38 -2.97 8.78 -0.48
N ASP A 39 -2.08 9.62 0.05
CA ASP A 39 -1.10 10.33 -0.76
C ASP A 39 0.03 9.39 -1.20
N GLY A 40 0.33 9.39 -2.50
CA GLY A 40 1.42 8.61 -3.10
C GLY A 40 2.82 9.05 -2.68
N ALA A 41 2.96 10.21 -2.03
CA ALA A 41 4.23 10.67 -1.46
C ALA A 41 4.86 9.65 -0.49
N ILE A 42 4.06 8.80 0.17
CA ILE A 42 4.53 7.76 1.09
C ILE A 42 5.37 6.69 0.38
N VAL A 43 5.12 6.48 -0.91
CA VAL A 43 5.75 5.46 -1.75
C VAL A 43 6.52 6.08 -2.92
N ASP A 44 7.01 7.30 -2.74
CA ASP A 44 7.81 8.05 -3.72
C ASP A 44 7.05 8.40 -5.02
N LEU A 45 5.72 8.38 -5.00
CA LEU A 45 4.82 8.83 -6.07
C LEU A 45 4.14 10.16 -5.70
N ALA A 46 4.94 11.19 -5.48
CA ALA A 46 4.42 12.52 -5.16
C ALA A 46 3.44 13.02 -6.24
N GLY A 47 2.33 13.64 -5.81
CA GLY A 47 1.29 14.17 -6.70
C GLY A 47 0.27 13.15 -7.20
N HIS A 48 0.44 11.87 -6.86
CA HIS A 48 -0.54 10.82 -7.17
C HIS A 48 -1.35 10.45 -5.93
N LYS A 49 -2.61 10.07 -6.16
CA LYS A 49 -3.48 9.50 -5.13
C LYS A 49 -3.51 8.00 -5.33
N LEU A 50 -3.28 7.25 -4.26
CA LEU A 50 -3.31 5.79 -4.29
C LEU A 50 -4.48 5.29 -3.47
N GLN A 51 -5.13 4.23 -3.94
CA GLN A 51 -6.18 3.55 -3.20
C GLN A 51 -5.63 2.26 -2.61
N ILE A 52 -5.91 2.02 -1.32
CA ILE A 52 -5.59 0.73 -0.70
C ILE A 52 -6.59 -0.29 -1.21
N THR A 53 -6.15 -1.24 -2.03
CA THR A 53 -7.02 -2.27 -2.61
C THR A 53 -7.03 -3.58 -1.81
N GLY A 54 -6.03 -3.79 -0.95
CA GLY A 54 -5.90 -4.98 -0.13
C GLY A 54 -4.52 -5.09 0.50
N GLY A 55 -4.23 -6.27 1.05
CA GLY A 55 -2.94 -6.59 1.64
C GLY A 55 -2.88 -8.04 2.09
N SER A 56 -1.69 -8.47 2.50
CA SER A 56 -1.42 -9.78 3.09
C SER A 56 -0.60 -9.60 4.36
N ASP A 57 -0.83 -10.44 5.36
CA ASP A 57 0.04 -10.50 6.53
C ASP A 57 1.29 -11.37 6.29
N LYS A 58 2.09 -11.54 7.35
CA LYS A 58 3.32 -12.34 7.32
C LYS A 58 3.08 -13.81 6.98
N ASP A 59 1.96 -14.38 7.43
CA ASP A 59 1.62 -15.78 7.25
C ASP A 59 0.85 -16.03 5.94
N GLY A 60 0.60 -14.97 5.17
CA GLY A 60 -0.06 -15.01 3.87
C GLY A 60 -1.59 -14.88 3.95
N PHE A 61 -2.14 -14.51 5.11
CA PHE A 61 -3.57 -14.26 5.22
C PHE A 61 -3.95 -12.98 4.48
N PRO A 62 -4.91 -13.04 3.54
CA PRO A 62 -5.36 -11.87 2.81
C PRO A 62 -6.27 -11.01 3.69
N MET A 63 -6.11 -9.69 3.58
CA MET A 63 -7.03 -8.74 4.19
C MET A 63 -8.37 -8.77 3.45
N ARG A 64 -9.46 -8.92 4.20
CA ARG A 64 -10.82 -8.91 3.65
C ARG A 64 -11.45 -7.52 3.87
N PRO A 65 -12.03 -6.88 2.83
CA PRO A 65 -12.62 -5.55 2.98
C PRO A 65 -13.80 -5.47 3.98
N ASN A 66 -14.45 -6.60 4.25
CA ASN A 66 -15.66 -6.69 5.05
C ASN A 66 -15.39 -7.05 6.53
N VAL A 67 -14.13 -6.97 6.98
CA VAL A 67 -13.69 -7.31 8.35
C VAL A 67 -13.03 -6.10 9.00
#